data_AF-A0A931YVV7-F1
#
_entry.id   AF-A0A931YVV7-F1
#
_cell.length_a   1.000
_cell.length_b   1.000
_cell.length_c   1.000
_cell.angle_alpha   90.00
_cell.angle_beta   90.00
_cell.angle_gamma   90.00
#
_symmetry.space_group_name_H-M   'P 1'
#
loop_
_entity.id
_entity.type
_entity.pdbx_description
1 polymer ?
#
loop_
_entity_poly.entity_id
_entity_poly.type
_entity_poly.pdbx_seq_one_letter_code
_entity_poly.pdbx_strand_id
1 'polypeptide(L)'
;METTAMATTREGVELIPPVRQRLWGPPAVVNFVCGGLGAGLYAAAVLAARFGGGPAVTLAAWLGPALVLAGFVAVAAEAGRPLRGPHVLRRVRTSWMSRELWLGGAFAACCAAEFVAPGVARRVAALAAAGLLAAAQGLIVRHARGIAAWDVPAMPVVFLASAAVSGAGLLALVEVVAGRPVGGALLGATLVTLVLGAIAWLAYVTWSREASFARATAALREGPTAVAIVGGGYLAPFLCAALALALPGLAVPAATLAGALMIAGQALAKTALILTAGQLRPVTLTTLRLERRSS
;
A
#
# COMPACT_ATOMS: atom_id res chain seq x y z
N MET A 1 45.63 -37.87 -6.35
CA MET A 1 45.76 -36.52 -5.75
C MET A 1 44.60 -35.69 -6.27
N GLU A 2 43.49 -35.70 -5.54
CA GLU A 2 42.32 -34.89 -5.86
C GLU A 2 42.15 -33.86 -4.74
N THR A 3 42.46 -32.62 -5.07
CA THR A 3 42.46 -31.50 -4.13
C THR A 3 41.05 -30.92 -4.07
N THR A 4 40.25 -31.37 -3.10
CA THR A 4 38.93 -30.80 -2.83
C THR A 4 39.09 -29.39 -2.26
N ALA A 5 38.98 -28.39 -3.11
CA ALA A 5 38.95 -26.99 -2.70
C ALA A 5 37.63 -26.72 -1.95
N MET A 6 37.69 -26.66 -0.61
CA MET A 6 36.64 -26.06 0.21
C MET A 6 36.50 -24.59 -0.18
N ALA A 7 35.47 -24.27 -0.97
CA ALA A 7 34.99 -22.92 -1.15
C ALA A 7 34.43 -22.43 0.19
N THR A 8 35.29 -21.80 0.98
CA THR A 8 34.89 -21.04 2.17
C THR A 8 34.19 -19.78 1.69
N THR A 9 32.86 -19.82 1.61
CA THR A 9 32.03 -18.62 1.58
C THR A 9 32.41 -17.80 2.80
N ARG A 10 33.11 -16.68 2.59
CA ARG A 10 33.40 -15.70 3.64
C ARG A 10 32.06 -15.09 4.07
N GLU A 11 31.35 -15.75 4.97
CA GLU A 11 30.25 -15.13 5.70
C GLU A 11 30.85 -14.01 6.54
N GLY A 12 30.50 -12.77 6.19
CA GLY A 12 30.91 -11.61 6.97
C GLY A 12 30.45 -11.77 8.41
N VAL A 13 31.34 -11.60 9.36
CA VAL A 13 31.02 -11.71 10.79
C VAL A 13 29.93 -10.70 11.14
N GLU A 14 28.78 -11.19 11.59
CA GLU A 14 27.66 -10.38 12.07
C GLU A 14 28.02 -9.85 13.47
N LEU A 15 28.13 -8.52 13.60
CA LEU A 15 28.45 -7.85 14.85
C LEU A 15 27.18 -7.47 15.62
N ILE A 16 26.16 -7.03 14.89
CA ILE A 16 24.85 -6.66 15.45
C ILE A 16 23.78 -7.37 14.63
N PRO A 17 22.94 -8.21 15.25
CA PRO A 17 21.89 -8.93 14.54
C PRO A 17 20.78 -8.00 14.05
N PRO A 18 19.96 -8.43 13.08
CA PRO A 18 18.80 -7.67 12.67
C PRO A 18 17.80 -7.57 13.83
N VAL A 19 17.31 -6.35 14.09
CA VAL A 19 16.32 -6.08 15.15
C VAL A 19 15.08 -5.45 14.55
N ARG A 20 13.90 -5.82 15.07
CA ARG A 20 12.63 -5.22 14.67
C ARG A 20 12.60 -3.72 14.97
N GLN A 21 12.19 -2.92 13.98
CA GLN A 21 11.95 -1.49 14.17
C GLN A 21 10.82 -1.28 15.19
N ARG A 22 10.95 -0.26 16.06
CA ARG A 22 9.96 0.10 17.09
C ARG A 22 9.39 1.51 16.92
N LEU A 23 9.77 2.17 15.83
CA LEU A 23 9.51 3.59 15.62
C LEU A 23 8.12 3.82 15.01
N TRP A 24 7.64 2.86 14.22
CA TRP A 24 6.32 2.89 13.59
C TRP A 24 5.43 1.82 14.20
N GLY A 25 4.35 2.25 14.84
CA GLY A 25 3.34 1.38 15.42
C GLY A 25 2.11 1.17 14.53
N PRO A 26 1.04 0.63 15.10
CA PRO A 26 -0.26 0.47 14.43
C PRO A 26 -0.83 1.76 13.78
N PRO A 27 -0.67 2.97 14.34
CA PRO A 27 -1.21 4.17 13.70
C PRO A 27 -0.56 4.50 12.34
N ALA A 28 0.72 4.19 12.16
CA ALA A 28 1.36 4.26 10.85
C ALA A 28 0.71 3.30 9.83
N VAL A 29 0.34 2.08 10.26
CA VAL A 29 -0.40 1.13 9.42
C VAL A 29 -1.77 1.68 9.04
N VAL A 30 -2.51 2.25 10.00
CA VAL A 30 -3.81 2.89 9.74
C VAL A 30 -3.66 4.00 8.69
N ASN A 31 -2.62 4.84 8.79
CA ASN A 31 -2.34 5.86 7.79
C ASN A 31 -2.16 5.27 6.37
N PHE A 32 -1.35 4.22 6.23
CA PHE A 32 -1.13 3.57 4.93
C PHE A 32 -2.37 2.85 4.40
N VAL A 33 -3.16 2.23 5.27
CA VAL A 33 -4.39 1.52 4.88
C VAL A 33 -5.44 2.53 4.44
N CYS A 34 -5.77 3.52 5.28
CA CYS A 34 -6.80 4.51 4.98
C CYS A 34 -6.39 5.41 3.80
N GLY A 35 -5.11 5.81 3.72
CA GLY A 35 -4.59 6.59 2.60
C GLY A 35 -4.74 5.86 1.26
N GLY A 36 -4.31 4.59 1.20
CA GLY A 36 -4.46 3.77 0.00
C GLY A 36 -5.92 3.43 -0.33
N LEU A 37 -6.75 3.14 0.68
CA LEU A 37 -8.17 2.84 0.51
C LEU A 37 -8.93 4.05 -0.06
N GLY A 38 -8.70 5.25 0.48
CA GLY A 38 -9.35 6.47 0.03
C GLY A 38 -8.92 6.91 -1.36
N ALA A 39 -7.60 6.90 -1.63
CA ALA A 39 -7.06 7.20 -2.96
C ALA A 39 -7.53 6.19 -4.01
N GLY A 40 -7.50 4.90 -3.66
CA GLY A 40 -7.95 3.81 -4.52
C GLY A 40 -9.43 3.85 -4.83
N LEU A 41 -10.29 4.15 -3.84
CA LEU A 41 -11.74 4.28 -4.04
C LEU A 41 -12.05 5.37 -5.07
N TYR A 42 -11.42 6.54 -4.93
CA TYR A 42 -11.61 7.64 -5.88
C TYR A 42 -11.15 7.24 -7.28
N ALA A 43 -9.98 6.61 -7.40
CA ALA A 43 -9.48 6.13 -8.67
C ALA A 43 -10.41 5.12 -9.33
N ALA A 44 -10.86 4.11 -8.59
CA ALA A 44 -11.79 3.10 -9.07
C ALA A 44 -13.11 3.73 -9.55
N ALA A 45 -13.68 4.66 -8.77
CA ALA A 45 -14.95 5.30 -9.10
C ALA A 45 -14.86 6.15 -10.38
N VAL A 46 -13.82 6.98 -10.51
CA VAL A 46 -13.61 7.82 -11.70
C VAL A 46 -13.36 6.98 -12.95
N LEU A 47 -12.56 5.92 -12.84
CA LEU A 47 -12.26 5.02 -13.96
C LEU A 47 -13.50 4.21 -14.37
N ALA A 48 -14.28 3.70 -13.41
CA ALA A 48 -15.53 3.00 -13.68
C ALA A 48 -16.56 3.92 -14.37
N ALA A 49 -16.60 5.19 -13.98
CA ALA A 49 -17.41 6.22 -14.63
C ALA A 49 -16.83 6.74 -15.95
N ARG A 50 -15.67 6.23 -16.40
CA ARG A 50 -14.94 6.70 -17.61
C ARG A 50 -14.72 8.22 -17.60
N PHE A 51 -14.27 8.74 -16.46
CA PHE A 51 -14.12 10.18 -16.18
C PHE A 51 -15.43 10.99 -16.19
N GLY A 52 -16.57 10.33 -16.36
CA GLY A 52 -17.90 10.88 -16.12
C GLY A 52 -18.16 11.19 -14.65
N GLY A 53 -19.29 11.85 -14.38
CA GLY A 53 -19.79 12.05 -13.03
C GLY A 53 -20.67 10.89 -12.59
N GLY A 54 -21.20 10.97 -11.38
CA GLY A 54 -22.23 10.07 -10.91
C GLY A 54 -22.17 9.88 -9.39
N PRO A 55 -23.18 9.24 -8.79
CA PRO A 55 -23.27 9.10 -7.35
C PRO A 55 -22.05 8.42 -6.72
N ALA A 56 -21.46 7.45 -7.42
CA ALA A 56 -20.26 6.74 -6.96
C ALA A 56 -19.03 7.67 -6.88
N VAL A 57 -18.83 8.51 -7.91
CA VAL A 57 -17.73 9.49 -7.95
C VAL A 57 -17.94 10.55 -6.88
N THR A 58 -19.17 11.04 -6.70
CA THR A 58 -19.50 12.01 -5.64
C THR A 58 -19.24 11.43 -4.25
N LEU A 59 -19.69 10.20 -3.98
CA LEU A 59 -19.43 9.55 -2.70
C LEU A 59 -17.93 9.34 -2.49
N ALA A 60 -17.21 8.87 -3.51
CA ALA A 60 -15.77 8.67 -3.44
C ALA A 60 -15.00 9.99 -3.21
N ALA A 61 -15.49 11.11 -3.75
CA ALA A 61 -14.93 12.44 -3.53
C ALA A 61 -15.08 12.92 -2.08
N TRP A 62 -16.03 12.39 -1.31
CA TRP A 62 -16.19 12.67 0.11
C TRP A 62 -15.47 11.63 0.99
N LEU A 63 -15.78 10.35 0.76
CA LEU A 63 -15.26 9.26 1.57
C LEU A 63 -13.75 9.07 1.38
N GLY A 64 -13.23 9.26 0.17
CA GLY A 64 -11.80 9.14 -0.13
C GLY A 64 -10.94 10.07 0.73
N PRO A 65 -11.15 11.41 0.67
CA PRO A 65 -10.46 12.35 1.53
C PRO A 65 -10.71 12.12 3.02
N ALA A 66 -11.93 11.75 3.43
CA ALA A 66 -12.23 11.46 4.83
C ALA A 66 -11.37 10.31 5.38
N LEU A 67 -11.20 9.24 4.60
CA LEU A 67 -10.30 8.12 4.94
C LEU A 67 -8.84 8.60 5.03
N VAL A 68 -8.36 9.37 4.06
CA VAL A 68 -6.98 9.92 4.09
C VAL A 68 -6.75 10.76 5.35
N LEU A 69 -7.69 11.65 5.69
CA LEU A 69 -7.63 12.47 6.89
C LEU A 69 -7.65 11.63 8.17
N ALA A 70 -8.47 10.58 8.24
CA ALA A 70 -8.46 9.65 9.37
C ALA A 70 -7.09 8.96 9.54
N GLY A 71 -6.44 8.61 8.43
CA GLY A 71 -5.06 8.11 8.42
C GLY A 71 -4.06 9.12 9.00
N PHE A 72 -4.14 10.39 8.58
CA PHE A 72 -3.29 11.45 9.12
C PHE A 72 -3.55 11.72 10.60
N VAL A 73 -4.80 11.66 11.05
CA VAL A 73 -5.14 11.79 12.48
C VAL A 73 -4.52 10.65 13.28
N ALA A 74 -4.56 9.41 12.78
CA ALA A 74 -3.97 8.26 13.44
C ALA A 74 -2.46 8.47 13.68
N VAL A 75 -1.70 8.83 12.65
CA VAL A 75 -0.25 9.04 12.81
C VAL A 75 0.08 10.31 13.61
N ALA A 76 -0.77 11.34 13.55
CA ALA A 76 -0.61 12.54 14.38
C ALA A 76 -0.83 12.25 15.88
N ALA A 77 -1.71 11.31 16.23
CA ALA A 77 -1.92 10.89 17.61
C ALA A 77 -0.71 10.10 18.17
N GLU A 78 0.06 9.43 17.31
CA GLU A 78 1.31 8.76 17.68
C GLU A 78 2.48 9.76 17.84
N ALA A 79 2.39 10.92 17.18
CA ALA A 79 3.42 11.95 17.27
C ALA A 79 3.42 12.58 18.67
N GLY A 80 4.36 12.18 19.54
CA GLY A 80 4.44 12.61 20.94
C GLY A 80 4.56 14.13 21.21
N ARG A 81 4.56 14.99 20.19
CA ARG A 81 4.47 16.46 20.29
C ARG A 81 3.56 17.03 19.20
N PRO A 82 2.23 16.83 19.27
CA PRO A 82 1.30 17.15 18.17
C PRO A 82 1.28 18.65 17.83
N LEU A 83 1.52 19.53 18.81
CA LEU A 83 1.63 20.98 18.60
C LEU A 83 2.80 21.39 17.69
N ARG A 84 3.78 20.50 17.48
CA ARG A 84 4.87 20.72 16.52
C ARG A 84 4.55 20.18 15.13
N GLY A 85 3.37 19.58 14.93
CA GLY A 85 2.87 19.05 13.67
C GLY A 85 3.10 19.98 12.45
N PRO A 86 2.86 21.30 12.54
CA PRO A 86 3.09 22.21 11.40
C PRO A 86 4.52 22.19 10.84
N HIS A 87 5.52 21.75 11.60
CA HIS A 87 6.89 21.61 11.10
C HIS A 87 7.02 20.56 10.00
N VAL A 88 6.14 19.54 9.99
CA VAL A 88 6.14 18.51 8.93
C VAL A 88 5.84 19.13 7.57
N LEU A 89 5.06 20.21 7.50
CA LEU A 89 4.70 20.89 6.25
C LEU A 89 5.88 21.65 5.62
N ARG A 90 6.93 21.97 6.40
CA ARG A 90 8.06 22.80 5.94
C ARG A 90 9.15 22.01 5.20
N ARG A 91 9.15 20.68 5.29
CA ARG A 91 10.24 19.82 4.76
C ARG A 91 9.88 19.11 3.46
N VAL A 92 9.09 19.74 2.58
CA VAL A 92 8.61 19.14 1.31
C VAL A 92 9.76 18.67 0.41
N ARG A 93 10.86 19.42 0.39
CA ARG A 93 12.02 19.09 -0.46
C ARG A 93 12.79 17.87 0.02
N THR A 94 12.78 17.56 1.31
CA THR A 94 13.68 16.56 1.91
C THR A 94 12.97 15.38 2.57
N SER A 95 11.66 15.48 2.85
CA SER A 95 10.88 14.44 3.54
C SER A 95 9.73 13.95 2.68
N TRP A 96 9.68 12.63 2.45
CA TRP A 96 8.54 11.99 1.78
C TRP A 96 7.25 12.07 2.61
N MET A 97 7.34 12.05 3.95
CA MET A 97 6.19 12.23 4.83
C MET A 97 5.58 13.64 4.69
N SER A 98 6.42 14.66 4.48
CA SER A 98 5.94 16.00 4.16
C SER A 98 5.21 16.05 2.81
N ARG A 99 5.76 15.38 1.79
CA ARG A 99 5.15 15.28 0.46
C ARG A 99 3.82 14.54 0.51
N GLU A 100 3.72 13.45 1.25
CA GLU A 100 2.46 12.72 1.47
C GLU A 100 1.37 13.63 2.02
N LEU A 101 1.67 14.42 3.06
CA LEU A 101 0.70 15.34 3.65
C LEU A 101 0.22 16.40 2.64
N TRP A 102 1.14 16.98 1.86
CA TRP A 102 0.77 17.93 0.80
C TRP A 102 -0.05 17.29 -0.32
N LEU A 103 0.29 16.07 -0.74
CA LEU A 103 -0.44 15.33 -1.77
C LEU A 103 -1.84 14.91 -1.28
N GLY A 104 -1.96 14.52 -0.01
CA GLY A 104 -3.26 14.22 0.62
C GLY A 104 -4.12 15.48 0.76
N GLY A 105 -3.52 16.61 1.13
CA GLY A 105 -4.20 17.90 1.15
C GLY A 105 -4.65 18.35 -0.25
N ALA A 106 -3.79 18.19 -1.26
CA ALA A 106 -4.13 18.47 -2.66
C ALA A 106 -5.27 17.57 -3.15
N PHE A 107 -5.23 16.26 -2.84
CA PHE A 107 -6.30 15.33 -3.15
C PHE A 107 -7.63 15.79 -2.54
N ALA A 108 -7.65 16.10 -1.24
CA ALA A 108 -8.84 16.61 -0.57
C ALA A 108 -9.37 17.92 -1.20
N ALA A 109 -8.47 18.86 -1.50
CA ALA A 109 -8.84 20.14 -2.13
C ALA A 109 -9.39 19.94 -3.55
N CYS A 110 -8.80 19.06 -4.36
CA CYS A 110 -9.30 18.76 -5.70
C CYS A 110 -10.66 18.05 -5.66
N CYS A 111 -10.90 17.14 -4.70
CA CYS A 111 -12.21 16.54 -4.48
C CYS A 111 -13.26 17.57 -4.06
N ALA A 112 -12.92 18.49 -3.15
CA ALA A 112 -13.81 19.59 -2.77
C ALA A 112 -14.13 20.51 -3.96
N ALA A 113 -13.12 20.82 -4.79
CA ALA A 113 -13.32 21.62 -6.00
C ALA A 113 -14.23 20.92 -7.03
N GLU A 114 -14.10 19.59 -7.19
CA GLU A 114 -14.99 18.78 -8.03
C GLU A 114 -16.44 18.82 -7.53
N PHE A 115 -16.66 18.91 -6.22
CA PHE A 115 -18.01 19.05 -5.66
C PHE A 115 -18.64 20.41 -5.97
N VAL A 116 -17.88 21.50 -5.81
CA VAL A 116 -18.37 22.87 -6.07
C VAL A 116 -18.63 23.08 -7.57
N ALA A 117 -17.74 22.58 -8.41
CA ALA A 117 -17.88 22.66 -9.85
C ALA A 117 -17.46 21.31 -10.44
N PRO A 118 -18.39 20.43 -10.84
CA PRO A 118 -18.02 19.16 -11.46
C PRO A 118 -17.30 19.38 -12.79
N GLY A 119 -16.28 18.58 -13.11
CA GLY A 119 -15.59 18.68 -14.39
C GLY A 119 -14.45 17.69 -14.57
N VAL A 120 -14.26 17.22 -15.81
CA VAL A 120 -13.22 16.22 -16.14
C VAL A 120 -11.83 16.67 -15.70
N ALA A 121 -11.48 17.96 -15.89
CA ALA A 121 -10.19 18.50 -15.48
C ALA A 121 -9.94 18.36 -13.96
N ARG A 122 -10.95 18.62 -13.13
CA ARG A 122 -10.85 18.49 -11.67
C ARG A 122 -10.80 17.03 -11.22
N ARG A 123 -11.55 16.15 -11.88
CA ARG A 123 -11.44 14.70 -11.67
C ARG A 123 -10.05 14.18 -12.00
N VAL A 124 -9.47 14.61 -13.11
CA VAL A 124 -8.10 14.24 -13.50
C VAL A 124 -7.09 14.77 -12.49
N ALA A 125 -7.24 16.01 -12.02
CA ALA A 125 -6.37 16.57 -10.98
C ALA A 125 -6.47 15.80 -9.65
N ALA A 126 -7.68 15.49 -9.19
CA ALA A 126 -7.90 14.69 -7.99
C ALA A 126 -7.35 13.26 -8.15
N LEU A 127 -7.55 12.63 -9.31
CA LEU A 127 -7.02 11.31 -9.63
C LEU A 127 -5.49 11.30 -9.61
N ALA A 128 -4.86 12.31 -10.20
CA ALA A 128 -3.41 12.47 -10.17
C ALA A 128 -2.89 12.65 -8.75
N ALA A 129 -3.54 13.50 -7.95
CA ALA A 129 -3.19 13.71 -6.54
C ALA A 129 -3.35 12.42 -5.70
N ALA A 130 -4.42 11.66 -5.92
CA ALA A 130 -4.66 10.36 -5.28
C ALA A 130 -3.56 9.33 -5.64
N GLY A 131 -3.21 9.22 -6.92
CA GLY A 131 -2.15 8.34 -7.38
C GLY A 131 -0.78 8.73 -6.81
N LEU A 132 -0.45 10.03 -6.83
CA LEU A 132 0.78 10.55 -6.25
C LEU A 132 0.84 10.34 -4.74
N LEU A 133 -0.27 10.50 -4.02
CA LEU A 133 -0.37 10.19 -2.59
C LEU A 133 -0.01 8.72 -2.32
N ALA A 134 -0.66 7.78 -3.03
CA ALA A 134 -0.37 6.35 -2.86
C ALA A 134 1.08 6.00 -3.23
N ALA A 135 1.63 6.60 -4.28
CA ALA A 135 3.04 6.43 -4.63
C ALA A 135 3.97 7.01 -3.55
N ALA A 136 3.65 8.17 -2.99
CA ALA A 136 4.41 8.80 -1.92
C ALA A 136 4.48 7.90 -0.68
N GLN A 137 3.39 7.20 -0.33
CA GLN A 137 3.39 6.22 0.77
C GLN A 137 4.44 5.13 0.59
N GLY A 138 4.53 4.54 -0.61
CA GLY A 138 5.59 3.57 -0.93
C GLY A 138 6.98 4.21 -0.95
N LEU A 139 7.10 5.49 -1.30
CA LEU A 139 8.38 6.21 -1.30
C LEU A 139 8.87 6.55 0.11
N ILE A 140 7.97 6.79 1.09
CA ILE A 140 8.35 6.93 2.51
C ILE A 140 9.06 5.66 2.96
N VAL A 141 8.45 4.50 2.70
CA VAL A 141 9.00 3.19 3.06
C VAL A 141 10.32 2.94 2.35
N ARG A 142 10.38 3.15 1.02
CA ARG A 142 11.61 3.01 0.23
C ARG A 142 12.80 3.76 0.78
N HIS A 143 12.61 4.97 1.29
CA HIS A 143 13.72 5.83 1.73
C HIS A 143 14.18 5.52 3.16
N ALA A 144 13.57 4.56 3.85
CA ALA A 144 14.05 4.05 5.13
C ALA A 144 15.17 3.01 4.93
N ARG A 145 16.33 3.47 4.46
CA ARG A 145 17.50 2.64 4.07
C ARG A 145 17.96 1.63 5.14
N GLY A 146 17.67 1.93 6.40
CA GLY A 146 18.00 1.05 7.52
C GLY A 146 17.19 -0.26 7.56
N ILE A 147 16.10 -0.39 6.80
CA ILE A 147 15.20 -1.55 6.84
C ILE A 147 15.26 -2.30 5.52
N ALA A 148 15.71 -3.56 5.59
CA ALA A 148 16.02 -4.35 4.39
C ALA A 148 14.80 -4.57 3.49
N ALA A 149 13.66 -4.95 4.07
CA ALA A 149 12.44 -5.24 3.33
C ALA A 149 11.80 -4.01 2.66
N TRP A 150 12.19 -2.80 3.09
CA TRP A 150 11.60 -1.54 2.67
C TRP A 150 12.45 -0.84 1.61
N ASP A 151 13.77 -0.94 1.71
CA ASP A 151 14.75 -0.30 0.82
C ASP A 151 14.88 -1.03 -0.53
N VAL A 152 13.77 -1.09 -1.27
CA VAL A 152 13.70 -1.65 -2.63
C VAL A 152 12.90 -0.74 -3.55
N PRO A 153 13.27 -0.63 -4.84
CA PRO A 153 12.61 0.29 -5.77
C PRO A 153 11.16 -0.12 -6.09
N ALA A 154 10.74 -1.35 -5.78
CA ALA A 154 9.38 -1.85 -6.00
C ALA A 154 8.32 -1.21 -5.08
N MET A 155 8.69 -0.63 -3.93
CA MET A 155 7.73 -0.15 -2.93
C MET A 155 6.62 0.78 -3.45
N PRO A 156 6.89 1.79 -4.30
CA PRO A 156 5.83 2.65 -4.83
C PRO A 156 4.79 1.87 -5.64
N VAL A 157 5.23 0.87 -6.41
CA VAL A 157 4.36 0.00 -7.21
C VAL A 157 3.51 -0.90 -6.30
N VAL A 158 4.10 -1.47 -5.24
CA VAL A 158 3.38 -2.28 -4.25
C VAL A 158 2.26 -1.46 -3.59
N PHE A 159 2.54 -0.22 -3.20
CA PHE A 159 1.55 0.66 -2.57
C PHE A 159 0.45 1.13 -3.54
N LEU A 160 0.81 1.45 -4.79
CA LEU A 160 -0.16 1.78 -5.84
C LEU A 160 -1.08 0.60 -6.15
N ALA A 161 -0.52 -0.60 -6.32
CA ALA A 161 -1.28 -1.81 -6.57
C ALA A 161 -2.19 -2.16 -5.39
N SER A 162 -1.69 -2.03 -4.17
CA SER A 162 -2.47 -2.22 -2.95
C SER A 162 -3.65 -1.24 -2.85
N ALA A 163 -3.42 0.04 -3.17
CA ALA A 163 -4.47 1.05 -3.23
C ALA A 163 -5.53 0.72 -4.30
N ALA A 164 -5.11 0.30 -5.49
CA ALA A 164 -6.02 -0.10 -6.56
C ALA A 164 -6.90 -1.29 -6.15
N VAL A 165 -6.32 -2.33 -5.55
CA VAL A 165 -7.05 -3.51 -5.07
C VAL A 165 -8.03 -3.13 -3.97
N SER A 166 -7.58 -2.49 -2.89
CA SER A 166 -8.49 -2.15 -1.79
C SER A 166 -9.57 -1.15 -2.21
N GLY A 167 -9.23 -0.21 -3.11
CA GLY A 167 -10.14 0.77 -3.69
C GLY A 167 -11.23 0.16 -4.58
N ALA A 168 -10.87 -0.77 -5.47
CA ALA A 168 -11.84 -1.51 -6.28
C ALA A 168 -12.77 -2.36 -5.40
N GLY A 169 -12.23 -2.99 -4.36
CA GLY A 169 -13.01 -3.73 -3.37
C GLY A 169 -14.01 -2.83 -2.62
N LEU A 170 -13.57 -1.65 -2.18
CA LEU A 170 -14.46 -0.69 -1.53
C LEU A 170 -15.52 -0.12 -2.47
N LEU A 171 -15.20 0.12 -3.74
CA LEU A 171 -16.19 0.53 -4.73
C LEU A 171 -17.28 -0.54 -4.92
N ALA A 172 -16.90 -1.82 -5.00
CA ALA A 172 -17.87 -2.91 -5.10
C ALA A 172 -18.81 -2.95 -3.88
N LEU A 173 -18.28 -2.76 -2.66
CA LEU A 173 -19.09 -2.67 -1.44
C LEU A 173 -20.03 -1.46 -1.46
N VAL A 174 -19.54 -0.30 -1.92
CA VAL A 174 -20.35 0.92 -2.08
C VAL A 174 -21.52 0.69 -3.04
N GLU A 175 -21.29 0.04 -4.18
CA GLU A 175 -22.36 -0.29 -5.13
C GLU A 175 -23.40 -1.22 -4.50
N VAL A 176 -22.96 -2.28 -3.80
CA VAL A 176 -23.86 -3.20 -3.09
C VAL A 176 -24.69 -2.48 -2.02
N VAL A 177 -24.06 -1.68 -1.17
CA VAL A 177 -24.74 -0.94 -0.08
C VAL A 177 -25.73 0.08 -0.66
N ALA A 178 -25.41 0.67 -1.81
CA ALA A 178 -26.32 1.56 -2.53
C ALA A 178 -27.48 0.84 -3.24
N GLY A 179 -27.59 -0.49 -3.13
CA GLY A 179 -28.61 -1.28 -3.81
C GLY A 179 -28.44 -1.32 -5.34
N ARG A 180 -27.24 -0.98 -5.84
CA ARG A 180 -26.94 -0.95 -7.28
C ARG A 180 -26.23 -2.24 -7.70
N PRO A 181 -26.56 -2.80 -8.87
CA PRO A 181 -25.88 -3.97 -9.36
C PRO A 181 -24.41 -3.65 -9.66
N VAL A 182 -23.50 -4.51 -9.19
CA VAL A 182 -22.09 -4.40 -9.53
C VAL A 182 -21.92 -4.80 -11.01
N GLY A 183 -21.74 -3.81 -11.88
CA GLY A 183 -21.69 -4.03 -13.32
C GLY A 183 -20.55 -4.96 -13.75
N GLY A 184 -20.79 -5.79 -14.78
CA GLY A 184 -19.80 -6.76 -15.27
C GLY A 184 -18.46 -6.13 -15.69
N ALA A 185 -18.47 -4.90 -16.21
CA ALA A 185 -17.25 -4.16 -16.52
C ALA A 185 -16.41 -3.82 -15.27
N LEU A 186 -17.06 -3.45 -14.16
CA LEU A 186 -16.39 -3.22 -12.88
C LEU A 186 -15.82 -4.52 -12.32
N LEU A 187 -16.59 -5.62 -12.36
CA LEU A 187 -16.10 -6.94 -11.94
C LEU A 187 -14.90 -7.40 -12.78
N GLY A 188 -14.96 -7.24 -14.11
CA GLY A 188 -13.85 -7.53 -15.01
C GLY A 188 -12.60 -6.71 -14.69
N ALA A 189 -12.75 -5.40 -14.47
CA ALA A 189 -11.64 -4.53 -14.05
C ALA A 189 -11.07 -4.92 -12.68
N THR A 190 -11.93 -5.33 -11.75
CA THR A 190 -11.53 -5.85 -10.42
C THR A 190 -10.68 -7.12 -10.54
N LEU A 191 -11.07 -8.07 -11.41
CA LEU A 191 -10.29 -9.28 -11.67
C LEU A 191 -8.90 -8.96 -12.22
N VAL A 192 -8.81 -8.05 -13.19
CA VAL A 192 -7.52 -7.58 -13.73
C VAL A 192 -6.68 -6.93 -12.62
N THR A 193 -7.30 -6.08 -11.81
CA THR A 193 -6.63 -5.38 -10.70
C THR A 193 -6.09 -6.36 -9.66
N LEU A 194 -6.83 -7.42 -9.34
CA LEU A 194 -6.39 -8.50 -8.44
C LEU A 194 -5.17 -9.24 -8.98
N VAL A 195 -5.17 -9.58 -10.28
CA VAL A 195 -4.03 -10.25 -10.92
C VAL A 195 -2.80 -9.36 -10.92
N LEU A 196 -2.94 -8.09 -11.33
CA LEU A 196 -1.83 -7.13 -11.32
C LEU A 196 -1.30 -6.87 -9.90
N GLY A 197 -2.21 -6.78 -8.91
CA GLY A 197 -1.85 -6.66 -7.51
C GLY A 197 -1.09 -7.86 -6.98
N ALA A 198 -1.55 -9.08 -7.31
CA ALA A 198 -0.87 -10.31 -6.94
C ALA A 198 0.53 -10.37 -7.56
N ILE A 199 0.66 -10.02 -8.85
CA ILE A 199 1.96 -9.95 -9.53
C ILE A 199 2.89 -8.95 -8.83
N ALA A 200 2.41 -7.73 -8.53
CA ALA A 200 3.21 -6.72 -7.84
C ALA A 200 3.67 -7.19 -6.45
N TRP A 201 2.79 -7.87 -5.70
CA TRP A 201 3.13 -8.43 -4.39
C TRP A 201 4.15 -9.57 -4.49
N LEU A 202 3.94 -10.51 -5.40
CA LEU A 202 4.83 -11.65 -5.61
C LEU A 202 6.21 -11.20 -6.11
N ALA A 203 6.25 -10.26 -7.05
CA ALA A 203 7.49 -9.64 -7.53
C ALA A 203 8.23 -8.92 -6.41
N TYR A 204 7.51 -8.30 -5.46
CA TYR A 204 8.12 -7.70 -4.28
C TYR A 204 8.75 -8.75 -3.35
N VAL A 205 7.98 -9.75 -2.89
CA VAL A 205 8.50 -10.70 -1.89
C VAL A 205 9.62 -11.59 -2.45
N THR A 206 9.76 -11.66 -3.78
CA THR A 206 10.85 -12.34 -4.48
C THR A 206 11.92 -11.40 -5.04
N TRP A 207 11.86 -10.11 -4.73
CA TRP A 207 12.66 -9.05 -5.36
C TRP A 207 14.17 -9.29 -5.29
N SER A 208 14.68 -9.72 -4.13
CA SER A 208 16.11 -9.87 -3.89
C SER A 208 16.43 -11.19 -3.20
N ARG A 209 17.58 -11.76 -3.55
CA ARG A 209 18.19 -12.92 -2.88
C ARG A 209 19.15 -12.52 -1.76
N GLU A 210 19.33 -11.23 -1.50
CA GLU A 210 20.15 -10.76 -0.38
C GLU A 210 19.66 -11.36 0.94
N ALA A 211 20.57 -11.92 1.74
CA ALA A 211 20.22 -12.61 2.98
C ALA A 211 19.42 -11.73 3.97
N SER A 212 19.74 -10.43 4.04
CA SER A 212 19.01 -9.49 4.90
C SER A 212 17.56 -9.29 4.45
N PHE A 213 17.33 -9.17 3.13
CA PHE A 213 16.00 -9.06 2.54
C PHE A 213 15.20 -10.36 2.67
N ALA A 214 15.83 -11.49 2.37
CA ALA A 214 15.21 -12.82 2.48
C ALA A 214 14.78 -13.12 3.93
N ARG A 215 15.64 -12.82 4.92
CA ARG A 215 15.29 -12.95 6.35
C ARG A 215 14.13 -12.02 6.73
N ALA A 216 14.19 -10.74 6.35
CA ALA A 216 13.16 -9.77 6.69
C ALA A 216 11.78 -10.07 6.05
N THR A 217 11.75 -10.69 4.88
CA THR A 217 10.53 -11.03 4.15
C THR A 217 10.06 -12.48 4.31
N ALA A 218 10.76 -13.30 5.10
CA ALA A 218 10.46 -14.73 5.25
C ALA A 218 8.98 -14.99 5.62
N ALA A 219 8.45 -14.28 6.62
CA ALA A 219 7.04 -14.40 7.04
C ALA A 219 6.03 -13.94 5.96
N LEU A 220 6.47 -13.15 4.97
CA LEU A 220 5.62 -12.71 3.85
C LEU A 220 5.63 -13.69 2.68
N ARG A 221 6.64 -14.58 2.63
CA ARG A 221 6.85 -15.57 1.56
C ARG A 221 6.28 -16.94 1.93
N GLU A 222 6.38 -17.30 3.20
CA GLU A 222 6.10 -18.64 3.70
C GLU A 222 5.21 -18.59 4.96
N GLY A 223 4.52 -19.70 5.22
CA GLY A 223 3.71 -19.86 6.42
C GLY A 223 2.32 -19.17 6.37
N PRO A 224 1.65 -19.05 7.53
CA PRO A 224 0.24 -18.66 7.59
C PRO A 224 0.00 -17.21 7.13
N THR A 225 0.94 -16.29 7.37
CA THR A 225 0.80 -14.89 6.91
C THR A 225 0.86 -14.79 5.38
N ALA A 226 1.76 -15.53 4.74
CA ALA A 226 1.82 -15.60 3.28
C ALA A 226 0.52 -16.18 2.68
N VAL A 227 0.02 -17.27 3.26
CA VAL A 227 -1.26 -17.89 2.85
C VAL A 227 -2.42 -16.91 3.04
N ALA A 228 -2.48 -16.19 4.16
CA ALA A 228 -3.54 -15.21 4.40
C ALA A 228 -3.49 -14.03 3.42
N ILE A 229 -2.30 -13.54 3.06
CA ILE A 229 -2.15 -12.44 2.11
C ILE A 229 -2.44 -12.90 0.68
N VAL A 230 -1.81 -13.97 0.20
CA VAL A 230 -1.96 -14.45 -1.19
C VAL A 230 -3.30 -15.14 -1.38
N GLY A 231 -3.62 -16.10 -0.52
CA GLY A 231 -4.87 -16.85 -0.54
C GLY A 231 -6.06 -15.95 -0.19
N GLY A 232 -6.03 -15.31 0.97
CA GLY A 232 -7.15 -14.50 1.46
C GLY A 232 -7.27 -13.13 0.79
N GLY A 233 -6.16 -12.49 0.42
CA GLY A 233 -6.15 -11.12 -0.12
C GLY A 233 -6.18 -11.02 -1.65
N TYR A 234 -5.86 -12.09 -2.38
CA TYR A 234 -5.87 -12.09 -3.86
C TYR A 234 -6.68 -13.25 -4.45
N LEU A 235 -6.38 -14.51 -4.10
CA LEU A 235 -7.01 -15.67 -4.72
C LEU A 235 -8.50 -15.81 -4.36
N ALA A 236 -8.84 -15.78 -3.08
CA ALA A 236 -10.22 -15.86 -2.60
C ALA A 236 -11.10 -14.72 -3.17
N PRO A 237 -10.72 -13.42 -3.10
CA PRO A 237 -11.51 -12.37 -3.72
C PRO A 237 -11.58 -12.47 -5.24
N PHE A 238 -10.56 -13.03 -5.91
CA PHE A 238 -10.61 -13.31 -7.35
C PHE A 238 -11.70 -14.34 -7.66
N LEU A 239 -11.72 -15.47 -6.93
CA LEU A 239 -12.75 -16.50 -7.10
C LEU A 239 -14.15 -15.95 -6.80
N CYS A 240 -14.30 -15.15 -5.75
CA CYS A 240 -15.57 -14.50 -5.41
C CYS A 240 -16.01 -13.50 -6.49
N ALA A 241 -15.12 -12.65 -7.01
CA ALA A 241 -15.44 -11.71 -8.07
C ALA A 241 -15.78 -12.42 -9.40
N ALA A 242 -15.08 -13.53 -9.71
CA ALA A 242 -15.38 -14.35 -10.87
C ALA A 242 -16.74 -15.05 -10.74
N LEU A 243 -17.06 -15.55 -9.54
CA LEU A 243 -18.38 -16.11 -9.23
C LEU A 243 -19.49 -15.07 -9.38
N ALA A 244 -19.26 -13.85 -8.88
CA ALA A 244 -20.20 -12.75 -9.01
C ALA A 244 -20.50 -12.39 -10.47
N LEU A 245 -19.48 -12.51 -11.34
CA LEU A 245 -19.60 -12.25 -12.77
C LEU A 245 -20.30 -13.40 -13.52
N ALA A 246 -19.99 -14.65 -13.16
CA ALA A 246 -20.51 -15.83 -13.84
C ALA A 246 -21.94 -16.18 -13.45
N LEU A 247 -22.33 -15.93 -12.20
CA LEU A 247 -23.61 -16.35 -11.62
C LEU A 247 -24.38 -15.14 -11.07
N PRO A 248 -25.30 -14.53 -11.86
CA PRO A 248 -26.04 -13.34 -11.43
C PRO A 248 -26.79 -13.50 -10.10
N GLY A 249 -27.30 -14.70 -9.80
CA GLY A 249 -27.98 -15.00 -8.54
C GLY A 249 -27.07 -14.94 -7.29
N LEU A 250 -25.75 -15.02 -7.47
CA LEU A 250 -24.76 -14.90 -6.40
C LEU A 250 -23.97 -13.58 -6.48
N ALA A 251 -24.30 -12.67 -7.40
CA ALA A 251 -23.53 -11.46 -7.67
C ALA A 251 -23.34 -10.60 -6.41
N VAL A 252 -24.41 -10.34 -5.67
CA VAL A 252 -24.37 -9.53 -4.45
C VAL A 252 -23.51 -10.16 -3.34
N PRO A 253 -23.80 -11.39 -2.84
CA PRO A 253 -23.00 -11.97 -1.76
C PRO A 253 -21.55 -12.21 -2.18
N ALA A 254 -21.30 -12.62 -3.42
CA ALA A 254 -19.94 -12.88 -3.90
C ALA A 254 -19.13 -11.59 -4.11
N ALA A 255 -19.71 -10.52 -4.66
CA ALA A 255 -19.06 -9.22 -4.75
C ALA A 255 -18.81 -8.60 -3.37
N THR A 256 -19.73 -8.79 -2.42
CA THR A 256 -19.58 -8.35 -1.03
C THR A 256 -18.38 -9.02 -0.37
N LEU A 257 -18.31 -10.35 -0.46
CA LEU A 257 -17.21 -11.11 0.12
C LEU A 257 -15.88 -10.77 -0.56
N ALA A 258 -15.86 -10.62 -1.89
CA ALA A 258 -14.69 -10.18 -2.64
C ALA A 258 -14.19 -8.82 -2.14
N GLY A 259 -15.06 -7.82 -2.07
CA GLY A 259 -14.70 -6.47 -1.63
C GLY A 259 -14.15 -6.45 -0.19
N ALA A 260 -14.78 -7.18 0.73
CA ALA A 260 -14.32 -7.28 2.11
C ALA A 260 -12.92 -7.95 2.22
N LEU A 261 -12.72 -9.06 1.51
CA LEU A 261 -11.43 -9.77 1.48
C LEU A 261 -10.31 -8.95 0.84
N MET A 262 -10.61 -8.18 -0.21
CA MET A 262 -9.66 -7.24 -0.81
C MET A 262 -9.18 -6.22 0.21
N ILE A 263 -10.10 -5.59 0.95
CA ILE A 263 -9.74 -4.58 1.96
C ILE A 263 -8.93 -5.23 3.11
N ALA A 264 -9.42 -6.33 3.67
CA ALA A 264 -8.79 -7.03 4.77
C ALA A 264 -7.39 -7.57 4.39
N GLY A 265 -7.26 -8.16 3.20
CA GLY A 265 -6.00 -8.67 2.68
C GLY A 265 -4.96 -7.59 2.48
N GLN A 266 -5.34 -6.44 1.92
CA GLN A 266 -4.42 -5.30 1.76
C GLN A 266 -4.04 -4.65 3.09
N ALA A 267 -4.95 -4.60 4.06
CA ALA A 267 -4.65 -4.16 5.42
C ALA A 267 -3.67 -5.10 6.12
N LEU A 268 -3.87 -6.41 6.00
CA LEU A 268 -2.96 -7.42 6.53
C LEU A 268 -1.58 -7.35 5.87
N ALA A 269 -1.52 -7.20 4.54
CA ALA A 269 -0.26 -7.06 3.81
C ALA A 269 0.56 -5.85 4.28
N LYS A 270 -0.08 -4.68 4.44
CA LYS A 270 0.57 -3.48 5.00
C LYS A 270 0.98 -3.65 6.46
N THR A 271 0.13 -4.29 7.27
CA THR A 271 0.45 -4.59 8.68
C THR A 271 1.69 -5.47 8.76
N ALA A 272 1.75 -6.55 8.00
CA ALA A 272 2.88 -7.47 7.98
C ALA A 272 4.14 -6.81 7.41
N LEU A 273 4.02 -5.98 6.36
CA LEU A 273 5.13 -5.22 5.79
C LEU A 273 5.75 -4.26 6.82
N ILE A 274 4.94 -3.47 7.51
CA ILE A 274 5.40 -2.41 8.41
C ILE A 274 5.82 -2.96 9.77
N LEU A 275 5.02 -3.85 10.35
CA LEU A 275 5.24 -4.32 11.71
C LEU A 275 6.08 -5.58 11.74
N THR A 276 5.99 -6.49 10.78
CA THR A 276 6.70 -7.79 10.83
C THR A 276 8.00 -7.74 10.02
N ALA A 277 7.92 -7.32 8.76
CA ALA A 277 9.08 -7.23 7.86
C ALA A 277 9.94 -5.97 8.08
N GLY A 278 9.49 -5.06 8.94
CA GLY A 278 10.24 -3.89 9.40
C GLY A 278 11.44 -4.26 10.28
N GLN A 279 12.45 -4.92 9.72
CA GLN A 279 13.67 -5.32 10.42
C GLN A 279 14.85 -4.45 9.98
N LEU A 280 15.55 -3.87 10.96
CA LEU A 280 16.78 -3.14 10.72
C LEU A 280 17.83 -4.09 10.15
N ARG A 281 18.62 -3.60 9.18
CA ARG A 281 19.73 -4.34 8.59
C ARG A 281 20.76 -4.71 9.67
N PRO A 282 21.34 -5.92 9.63
CA PRO A 282 22.44 -6.28 10.52
C PRO A 282 23.68 -5.44 10.22
N VAL A 283 24.52 -5.25 11.23
CA VAL A 283 25.87 -4.69 11.05
C VAL A 283 26.84 -5.85 10.92
N THR A 284 27.45 -6.01 9.75
CA THR A 284 28.47 -7.04 9.48
C THR A 284 29.82 -6.38 9.22
N LEU A 285 30.93 -7.06 9.50
CA LEU A 285 32.28 -6.54 9.24
C LEU A 285 32.48 -6.16 7.76
N THR A 286 31.85 -6.88 6.83
CA THR A 286 31.87 -6.57 5.39
C THR A 286 31.13 -5.28 5.04
N THR A 287 30.13 -4.88 5.83
CA THR A 287 29.38 -3.62 5.64
C THR A 287 29.97 -2.43 6.39
N LEU A 288 30.95 -2.65 7.27
CA LEU A 288 31.56 -1.62 8.09
C LEU A 288 32.55 -0.79 7.25
N ARG A 289 32.09 0.36 6.76
CA ARG A 289 32.97 1.40 6.20
C ARG A 289 33.34 2.39 7.31
N LEU A 290 34.54 2.24 7.87
CA LEU A 290 35.11 3.25 8.75
C LEU A 290 35.74 4.35 7.89
N GLU A 291 35.00 5.43 7.64
CA GLU A 291 35.63 6.66 7.17
C GLU A 291 36.44 7.26 8.33
N ARG A 292 37.78 7.13 8.27
CA ARG A 292 38.64 7.89 9.18
C ARG A 292 38.37 9.37 8.93
N ARG A 293 37.80 10.06 9.92
CA ARG A 293 37.91 11.52 9.99
C ARG A 293 39.40 11.85 10.07
N SER A 294 39.93 12.54 9.08
CA SER A 294 41.20 13.24 9.22
C SER A 294 41.02 14.26 10.33
N SER A 295 41.65 13.99 11.47
CA SER A 295 41.85 14.94 12.57
C SER A 295 42.66 16.12 12.10
#